data_AF-A0A484G499-F1
#
_entry.id   AF-A0A484G499-F1
#
_cell.length_a   1.000
_cell.length_b   1.000
_cell.length_c   1.000
_cell.angle_alpha   90.00
_cell.angle_beta   90.00
_cell.angle_gamma   90.00
#
_symmetry.space_group_name_H-M   'P 1'
#
loop_
_entity.id
_entity.type
_entity.pdbx_description
1 polymer ?
#
loop_
_entity_poly.entity_id
_entity_poly.type
_entity_poly.pdbx_seq_one_letter_code
_entity_poly.pdbx_strand_id
1 'polypeptide(L)'
;MNDAFSPSTALATFLSLYLPSLRARLSPTAPVPPPSLLSSFGSSGGFTALNWRQVALSGAVAFWALRLGSYLFQRILQDGNDSRFDEIKKSPVRFGVAFFAQATWVSLCLLPVIALNSVPATAFAVLPAVRGFDVLGLLLYAGGFTFEVAADRQKSRWIREKRAKVHDEEFMTKGLWSRSQYPNYFGEISLWTGIATAATGNLLTYPVQKALGFSGGLAGRLGVAALSFISPAFVCFLLLKVSGIPLSENKYDKRYGDRKDYQDWKRTTPKLVPKVF
;
A
#
# COMPACT_ATOMS: atom_id res chain seq x y z
N MET A 1 6.70 -2.55 -13.58
CA MET A 1 6.99 -1.26 -12.95
C MET A 1 6.34 -1.13 -11.57
N ASN A 2 5.79 -2.21 -10.99
CA ASN A 2 5.38 -2.26 -9.57
C ASN A 2 6.38 -3.08 -8.74
N ASP A 3 7.45 -3.57 -9.38
CA ASP A 3 8.29 -4.66 -8.87
C ASP A 3 9.54 -4.21 -8.09
N ALA A 4 9.94 -2.93 -8.20
CA ALA A 4 11.17 -2.39 -7.59
C ALA A 4 10.92 -1.62 -6.27
N PHE A 5 9.68 -1.57 -5.79
CA PHE A 5 9.21 -0.47 -4.92
C PHE A 5 9.02 -0.87 -3.46
N SER A 6 8.83 -2.15 -3.17
CA SER A 6 8.56 -2.64 -1.82
C SER A 6 9.63 -2.26 -0.78
N PRO A 7 10.95 -2.48 -1.03
CA PRO A 7 11.97 -2.13 -0.05
C PRO A 7 12.00 -0.63 0.27
N SER A 8 11.80 0.21 -0.75
CA SER A 8 11.70 1.66 -0.59
C SER A 8 10.49 2.07 0.25
N THR A 9 9.35 1.39 0.08
CA THR A 9 8.13 1.64 0.88
C THR A 9 8.35 1.32 2.35
N ALA A 10 8.98 0.18 2.67
CA ALA A 10 9.31 -0.18 4.05
C ALA A 10 10.28 0.82 4.69
N LEU A 11 11.33 1.22 3.95
CA LEU A 11 12.29 2.22 4.42
C LEU A 11 11.64 3.59 4.64
N ALA A 12 10.85 4.08 3.68
CA ALA A 12 10.15 5.36 3.81
C ALA A 12 9.15 5.36 4.96
N THR A 13 8.46 4.24 5.20
CA THR A 13 7.58 4.06 6.35
C THR A 13 8.36 4.16 7.67
N PHE A 14 9.46 3.41 7.79
CA PHE A 14 10.33 3.44 8.96
C PHE A 14 10.88 4.85 9.22
N LEU A 15 11.40 5.50 8.18
CA LEU A 15 11.90 6.87 8.28
C LEU A 15 10.78 7.81 8.73
N SER A 16 9.58 7.74 8.15
CA SER A 16 8.46 8.61 8.57
C SER A 16 8.09 8.45 10.05
N LEU A 17 8.17 7.23 10.58
CA LEU A 17 7.82 6.92 11.97
C LEU A 17 8.86 7.44 12.97
N TYR A 18 10.15 7.35 12.64
CA TYR A 18 11.24 7.69 13.56
C TYR A 18 11.83 9.09 13.35
N LEU A 19 11.71 9.69 12.17
CA LEU A 19 12.30 11.00 11.85
C LEU A 19 11.89 12.12 12.83
N PRO A 20 10.61 12.24 13.28
CA PRO A 20 10.24 13.24 14.27
C PRO A 20 11.03 13.10 15.58
N SER A 21 11.22 11.87 16.05
CA SER A 21 12.01 11.58 17.26
C SER A 21 13.51 11.86 17.06
N LEU A 22 14.06 11.54 15.88
CA LEU A 22 15.44 11.83 15.54
C LEU A 22 15.70 13.34 15.50
N ARG A 23 14.78 14.13 14.94
CA ARG A 23 14.88 15.60 14.95
C ARG A 23 14.83 16.16 16.37
N ALA A 24 13.92 15.66 17.21
CA ALA A 24 13.83 16.08 18.60
C ALA A 24 15.14 15.80 19.37
N ARG A 25 15.82 14.69 19.07
CA ARG A 25 17.11 14.31 19.68
C ARG A 25 18.28 15.18 19.26
N LEU A 26 18.21 15.78 18.07
CA LEU A 26 19.23 16.72 17.59
C LEU A 26 19.01 18.14 18.16
N SER A 27 17.88 18.39 18.83
CA SER A 27 17.63 19.64 19.54
C SER A 27 18.46 19.70 20.83
N PRO A 28 19.03 20.86 21.21
CA PRO A 28 19.86 21.00 22.41
C PRO A 28 19.13 20.77 23.74
N THR A 29 17.80 20.67 23.71
CA THR A 29 16.94 20.43 24.89
C THR A 29 16.81 18.94 25.20
N ALA A 30 17.75 18.42 26.00
CA ALA A 30 17.79 17.08 26.63
C ALA A 30 17.71 15.84 25.70
N PRO A 31 18.59 14.83 25.88
CA PRO A 31 18.56 13.61 25.08
C PRO A 31 17.31 12.79 25.39
N VAL A 32 16.41 12.72 24.42
CA VAL A 32 15.17 11.93 24.56
C VAL A 32 15.42 10.48 24.16
N PRO A 33 15.04 9.46 24.96
CA PRO A 33 15.17 8.04 24.60
C PRO A 33 14.39 7.69 23.32
N PRO A 34 14.77 6.62 22.61
CA PRO A 34 14.14 6.31 21.33
C PRO A 34 12.72 5.81 21.61
N PRO A 35 11.75 6.16 20.76
CA PRO A 35 10.40 5.64 20.93
C PRO A 35 10.41 4.11 20.87
N SER A 36 9.76 3.49 21.86
CA SER A 36 9.54 2.04 21.88
C SER A 36 8.22 1.69 21.20
N LEU A 37 8.26 0.69 20.32
CA LEU A 37 7.07 0.14 19.66
C LEU A 37 6.16 -0.54 20.68
N LEU A 38 6.72 -1.26 21.65
CA LEU A 38 5.95 -1.97 22.68
C LEU A 38 5.24 -1.00 23.62
N SER A 39 5.91 0.09 24.03
CA SER A 39 5.29 1.07 24.92
C SER A 39 4.12 1.81 24.25
N SER A 40 4.07 1.86 22.92
CA SER A 40 2.99 2.53 22.18
C SER A 40 1.60 1.93 22.43
N PHE A 41 1.55 0.66 22.85
CA PHE A 41 0.31 -0.07 23.17
C PHE A 41 -0.11 0.06 24.64
N GLY A 42 0.76 0.56 25.52
CA GLY A 42 0.56 0.57 26.97
C GLY A 42 0.69 1.93 27.65
N SER A 43 1.33 2.94 27.04
CA SER A 43 1.49 4.26 27.64
C SER A 43 0.75 5.36 26.88
N SER A 44 -0.02 6.15 27.64
CA SER A 44 -0.62 7.40 27.17
C SER A 44 0.39 8.55 27.28
N GLY A 45 1.41 8.52 26.42
CA GLY A 45 2.07 9.74 25.94
C GLY A 45 3.29 10.28 26.71
N GLY A 46 4.30 10.64 25.92
CA GLY A 46 5.36 11.60 26.18
C GLY A 46 5.66 12.32 24.85
N PHE A 47 6.40 13.43 24.84
CA PHE A 47 6.57 14.27 23.63
C PHE A 47 7.17 13.51 22.41
N THR A 48 7.88 12.41 22.66
CA THR A 48 8.48 11.53 21.65
C THR A 48 7.91 10.12 21.64
N ALA A 49 6.86 9.84 22.42
CA ALA A 49 6.24 8.52 22.45
C ALA A 49 5.51 8.25 21.12
N LEU A 50 5.44 6.99 20.70
CA LEU A 50 4.59 6.60 19.57
C LEU A 50 3.18 6.29 20.05
N ASN A 51 2.20 6.61 19.23
CA ASN A 51 0.84 6.12 19.41
C ASN A 51 0.68 4.74 18.75
N TRP A 52 -0.10 3.84 19.35
CA TRP A 52 -0.36 2.52 18.78
C TRP A 52 -0.88 2.59 17.33
N ARG A 53 -1.63 3.64 16.95
CA ARG A 53 -2.14 3.82 15.58
C ARG A 53 -1.02 4.05 14.57
N GLN A 54 -0.01 4.84 14.95
CA GLN A 54 1.18 5.08 14.13
C GLN A 54 1.93 3.76 13.90
N VAL A 55 2.09 2.97 14.97
CA VAL A 55 2.74 1.66 14.91
C VAL A 55 1.91 0.66 14.09
N ALA A 56 0.60 0.60 14.30
CA ALA A 56 -0.28 -0.33 13.61
C ALA A 56 -0.34 -0.06 12.10
N LEU A 57 -0.54 1.19 11.67
CA LEU A 57 -0.59 1.50 10.23
C LEU A 57 0.78 1.41 9.57
N SER A 58 1.85 1.83 10.25
CA SER A 58 3.22 1.65 9.74
C SER A 58 3.57 0.17 9.62
N GLY A 59 3.18 -0.64 10.62
CA GLY A 59 3.36 -2.09 10.61
C GLY A 59 2.55 -2.77 9.51
N ALA A 60 1.31 -2.36 9.29
CA ALA A 60 0.45 -2.84 8.21
C ALA A 60 1.08 -2.59 6.82
N VAL A 61 1.62 -1.39 6.60
CA VAL A 61 2.32 -1.07 5.36
C VAL A 61 3.64 -1.84 5.24
N ALA A 62 4.41 -1.94 6.32
CA ALA A 62 5.66 -2.71 6.33
C ALA A 62 5.41 -4.20 6.02
N PHE A 63 4.35 -4.78 6.59
CA PHE A 63 3.97 -6.17 6.33
C PHE A 63 3.54 -6.38 4.88
N TRP A 64 2.73 -5.46 4.33
CA TRP A 64 2.36 -5.48 2.92
C TRP A 64 3.58 -5.37 2.00
N ALA A 65 4.47 -4.41 2.29
CA ALA A 65 5.71 -4.22 1.55
C ALA A 65 6.55 -5.50 1.61
N LEU A 66 6.93 -5.98 2.80
CA LEU A 66 7.73 -7.19 2.96
C LEU A 66 7.17 -8.39 2.17
N ARG A 67 5.85 -8.63 2.26
CA ARG A 67 5.18 -9.69 1.49
C ARG A 67 5.35 -9.51 -0.02
N LEU A 68 5.06 -8.32 -0.55
CA LEU A 68 5.18 -8.05 -1.97
C LEU A 68 6.65 -8.11 -2.43
N GLY A 69 7.56 -7.52 -1.65
CA GLY A 69 9.00 -7.54 -1.89
C GLY A 69 9.59 -8.95 -1.90
N SER A 70 9.21 -9.81 -0.96
CA SER A 70 9.66 -11.20 -0.94
C SER A 70 9.17 -11.97 -2.16
N TYR A 71 7.91 -11.78 -2.57
CA TYR A 71 7.36 -12.41 -3.77
C TYR A 71 8.13 -11.99 -5.05
N LEU A 72 8.42 -10.70 -5.18
CA LEU A 72 9.14 -10.14 -6.33
C LEU A 72 10.61 -10.56 -6.34
N PHE A 73 11.26 -10.56 -5.17
CA PHE A 73 12.64 -11.00 -5.02
C PHE A 73 12.80 -12.48 -5.41
N GLN A 74 11.90 -13.35 -4.95
CA GLN A 74 11.87 -14.75 -5.35
C GLN A 74 11.72 -14.92 -6.87
N ARG A 75 10.91 -14.09 -7.53
CA ARG A 75 10.75 -14.15 -9.00
C ARG A 75 12.02 -13.71 -9.72
N ILE A 76 12.67 -12.63 -9.29
CA ILE A 76 13.92 -12.15 -9.90
C ILE A 76 15.02 -13.21 -9.78
N LEU A 77 15.12 -13.89 -8.64
CA LEU A 77 16.07 -15.01 -8.46
C LEU A 77 15.81 -16.17 -9.43
N GLN A 78 14.56 -16.38 -9.86
CA GLN A 78 14.19 -17.43 -10.83
C GLN A 78 14.42 -16.98 -12.29
N ASP A 79 14.12 -15.73 -12.61
CA ASP A 79 14.19 -15.20 -13.98
C ASP A 79 15.59 -14.67 -14.37
N GLY A 80 16.49 -14.47 -13.39
CA GLY A 80 17.92 -14.24 -13.60
C GLY A 80 18.34 -12.81 -14.00
N ASN A 81 17.49 -12.03 -14.67
CA ASN A 81 17.73 -10.61 -14.97
C ASN A 81 16.42 -9.80 -15.04
N ASP A 82 16.48 -8.50 -14.70
CA ASP A 82 15.43 -7.52 -15.02
C ASP A 82 15.95 -6.54 -16.09
N SER A 83 15.71 -6.89 -17.35
CA SER A 83 16.16 -6.13 -18.53
C SER A 83 15.71 -4.67 -18.56
N ARG A 84 14.73 -4.28 -17.75
CA ARG A 84 14.24 -2.90 -17.64
C ARG A 84 15.25 -1.97 -16.98
N PHE A 85 16.11 -2.49 -16.10
CA PHE A 85 17.15 -1.69 -15.42
C PHE A 85 18.42 -1.51 -16.26
N ASP A 86 18.62 -2.35 -17.27
CA ASP A 86 19.84 -2.36 -18.08
C ASP A 86 19.99 -1.09 -18.92
N GLU A 87 18.89 -0.46 -19.33
CA GLU A 87 18.93 0.81 -20.06
C GLU A 87 18.97 2.04 -19.15
N ILE A 88 18.36 1.97 -17.97
CA ILE A 88 18.28 3.09 -17.02
C ILE A 88 19.64 3.36 -16.39
N LYS A 89 20.40 2.30 -16.06
CA LYS A 89 21.73 2.40 -15.43
C LYS A 89 22.79 3.05 -16.33
N LYS A 90 22.57 3.09 -17.65
CA LYS A 90 23.52 3.64 -18.63
C LYS A 90 23.59 5.18 -18.64
N SER A 91 22.60 5.85 -18.04
CA SER A 91 22.55 7.32 -18.01
C SER A 91 22.26 7.82 -16.60
N PRO A 92 23.17 8.59 -15.98
CA PRO A 92 22.94 9.20 -14.68
C PRO A 92 21.67 10.05 -14.62
N VAL A 93 21.34 10.74 -15.71
CA VAL A 93 20.12 11.56 -15.82
C VAL A 93 18.87 10.68 -15.81
N ARG A 94 18.82 9.63 -16.64
CA ARG A 94 17.67 8.70 -16.68
C ARG A 94 17.49 7.98 -15.34
N PHE A 95 18.60 7.61 -14.71
CA PHE A 95 18.60 7.04 -13.37
C PHE A 95 18.05 8.04 -12.34
N GLY A 96 18.52 9.29 -12.36
CA GLY A 96 18.02 10.35 -11.47
C GLY A 96 16.53 10.60 -11.62
N VAL A 97 16.02 10.70 -12.86
CA VAL A 97 14.58 10.86 -13.13
C VAL A 97 13.78 9.67 -12.59
N ALA A 98 14.23 8.44 -12.86
CA ALA A 98 13.56 7.23 -12.35
C ALA A 98 13.56 7.20 -10.81
N PHE A 99 14.66 7.61 -10.18
CA PHE A 99 14.80 7.67 -8.73
C PHE A 99 13.82 8.67 -8.10
N PHE A 100 13.74 9.91 -8.60
CA PHE A 100 12.81 10.91 -8.07
C PHE A 100 11.36 10.58 -8.37
N ALA A 101 11.06 9.99 -9.54
CA ALA A 101 9.73 9.49 -9.84
C ALA A 101 9.32 8.39 -8.84
N GLN A 102 10.24 7.48 -8.50
CA GLN A 102 10.01 6.43 -7.50
C GLN A 102 9.81 7.02 -6.09
N ALA A 103 10.63 7.98 -5.68
CA ALA A 103 10.48 8.65 -4.39
C ALA A 103 9.12 9.36 -4.28
N THR A 104 8.71 10.06 -5.34
CA THR A 104 7.41 10.76 -5.41
C THR A 104 6.27 9.76 -5.30
N TRP A 105 6.34 8.66 -6.06
CA TRP A 105 5.32 7.62 -6.05
C TRP A 105 5.14 6.99 -4.68
N VAL A 106 6.24 6.55 -4.05
CA VAL A 106 6.21 5.94 -2.71
C VAL A 106 5.62 6.93 -1.71
N SER A 107 5.99 8.21 -1.81
CA SER A 107 5.46 9.27 -0.93
C SER A 107 3.95 9.46 -1.09
N LEU A 108 3.43 9.42 -2.32
CA LEU A 108 1.99 9.53 -2.58
C LEU A 108 1.21 8.33 -2.03
N CYS A 109 1.74 7.11 -2.16
CA CYS A 109 1.12 5.92 -1.55
C CYS A 109 1.17 5.98 -0.01
N LEU A 110 2.25 6.50 0.58
CA LEU A 110 2.43 6.57 2.02
C LEU A 110 1.80 7.81 2.68
N LEU A 111 1.20 8.71 1.91
CA LEU A 111 0.73 10.00 2.38
C LEU A 111 -0.15 9.94 3.66
N PRO A 112 -1.15 9.05 3.81
CA PRO A 112 -1.91 8.92 5.06
C PRO A 112 -1.05 8.49 6.26
N VAL A 113 -0.04 7.64 6.04
CA VAL A 113 0.87 7.16 7.10
C VAL A 113 1.89 8.24 7.47
N ILE A 114 2.46 8.94 6.48
CA ILE A 114 3.36 10.08 6.70
C ILE A 114 2.65 11.17 7.50
N ALA A 115 1.41 11.50 7.13
CA ALA A 115 0.62 12.48 7.87
C ALA A 115 0.36 12.03 9.30
N LEU A 116 -0.08 10.79 9.52
CA LEU A 116 -0.30 10.26 10.86
C LEU A 116 0.98 10.24 11.71
N ASN A 117 2.11 9.85 11.14
CA ASN A 117 3.40 9.81 11.82
C ASN A 117 3.98 11.22 12.11
N SER A 118 3.51 12.25 11.41
CA SER A 118 3.88 13.64 11.65
C SER A 118 3.13 14.26 12.83
N VAL A 119 2.11 13.59 13.37
CA VAL A 119 1.31 14.06 14.51
C VAL A 119 2.02 13.73 15.82
N PRO A 120 2.18 14.70 16.75
CA PRO A 120 2.79 14.44 18.04
C PRO A 120 1.90 13.55 18.92
N ALA A 121 2.52 12.71 19.74
CA ALA A 121 1.84 11.77 20.63
C ALA A 121 0.76 12.44 21.52
N THR A 122 1.06 13.66 21.98
CA THR A 122 0.19 14.46 22.84
C THR A 122 -1.14 14.83 22.19
N ALA A 123 -1.19 14.97 20.86
CA ALA A 123 -2.44 15.23 20.15
C ALA A 123 -3.39 14.02 20.16
N PHE A 124 -2.86 12.80 20.36
CA PHE A 124 -3.66 11.59 20.50
C PHE A 124 -4.13 11.34 21.93
N ALA A 125 -3.54 11.98 22.95
CA ALA A 125 -3.84 11.73 24.36
C ALA A 125 -5.29 12.05 24.75
N VAL A 126 -5.93 12.96 24.01
CA VAL A 126 -7.33 13.36 24.21
C VAL A 126 -8.32 12.52 23.40
N LEU A 127 -7.83 11.58 22.59
CA LEU A 127 -8.69 10.70 21.80
C LEU A 127 -9.02 9.42 22.58
N PRO A 128 -10.21 8.83 22.36
CA PRO A 128 -10.51 7.50 22.87
C PRO A 128 -9.44 6.48 22.46
N ALA A 129 -9.23 5.46 23.29
CA ALA A 129 -8.25 4.39 23.03
C ALA A 129 -8.46 3.77 21.64
N VAL A 130 -9.71 3.50 21.26
CA VAL A 130 -10.12 2.98 19.95
C VAL A 130 -11.32 3.78 19.43
N ARG A 131 -11.35 4.07 18.13
CA ARG A 131 -12.42 4.77 17.41
C ARG A 131 -13.00 3.85 16.34
N GLY A 132 -14.26 4.09 15.93
CA GLY A 132 -14.91 3.28 14.88
C GLY A 132 -14.14 3.26 13.55
N PHE A 133 -13.49 4.36 13.18
CA PHE A 133 -12.63 4.43 12.00
C PHE A 133 -11.37 3.57 12.12
N ASP A 134 -10.83 3.39 13.34
CA ASP A 134 -9.69 2.49 13.55
C ASP A 134 -10.11 1.05 13.20
N VAL A 135 -11.26 0.62 13.73
CA VAL A 135 -11.81 -0.72 13.47
C VAL A 135 -12.14 -0.90 11.99
N LEU A 136 -12.89 0.04 11.40
CA LEU A 136 -13.28 -0.03 9.98
C LEU A 136 -12.06 -0.06 9.05
N GLY A 137 -11.09 0.83 9.27
CA GLY A 137 -9.89 0.89 8.44
C GLY A 137 -9.02 -0.37 8.57
N LEU A 138 -8.85 -0.90 9.78
CA LEU A 138 -8.10 -2.14 10.01
C LEU A 138 -8.82 -3.37 9.44
N LEU A 139 -10.16 -3.43 9.49
CA LEU A 139 -10.93 -4.50 8.85
C LEU A 139 -10.83 -4.44 7.32
N LEU A 140 -10.93 -3.24 6.73
CA LEU A 140 -10.72 -3.04 5.29
C LEU A 140 -9.30 -3.43 4.87
N TYR A 141 -8.30 -3.06 5.67
CA TYR A 141 -6.92 -3.49 5.46
C TYR A 141 -6.79 -5.01 5.50
N ALA A 142 -7.25 -5.66 6.57
CA ALA A 142 -7.13 -7.10 6.74
C ALA A 142 -7.88 -7.87 5.64
N GLY A 143 -9.09 -7.42 5.28
CA GLY A 143 -9.89 -7.98 4.20
C GLY A 143 -9.20 -7.83 2.83
N GLY A 144 -8.77 -6.61 2.48
CA GLY A 144 -8.05 -6.35 1.24
C GLY A 144 -6.74 -7.12 1.13
N PHE A 145 -5.94 -7.14 2.20
CA PHE A 145 -4.69 -7.89 2.28
C PHE A 145 -4.92 -9.40 2.11
N THR A 146 -5.93 -9.96 2.79
CA THR A 146 -6.28 -11.38 2.67
C THR A 146 -6.72 -11.71 1.24
N PHE A 147 -7.51 -10.83 0.62
CA PHE A 147 -7.98 -11.00 -0.75
C PHE A 147 -6.82 -10.99 -1.75
N GLU A 148 -5.87 -10.05 -1.59
CA GLU A 148 -4.65 -9.98 -2.39
C GLU A 148 -3.81 -11.26 -2.24
N VAL A 149 -3.55 -11.69 -0.99
CA VAL A 149 -2.80 -12.92 -0.68
C VAL A 149 -3.47 -14.16 -1.26
N ALA A 150 -4.78 -14.29 -1.13
CA ALA A 150 -5.51 -15.42 -1.69
C ALA A 150 -5.39 -15.45 -3.23
N ALA A 151 -5.59 -14.31 -3.89
CA ALA A 151 -5.51 -14.19 -5.35
C ALA A 151 -4.12 -14.56 -5.89
N ASP A 152 -3.07 -14.04 -5.27
CA ASP A 152 -1.69 -14.31 -5.68
C ASP A 152 -1.26 -15.75 -5.40
N ARG A 153 -1.70 -16.33 -4.27
CA ARG A 153 -1.44 -17.75 -3.96
C ARG A 153 -2.14 -18.67 -4.95
N GLN A 154 -3.40 -18.38 -5.30
CA GLN A 154 -4.13 -19.15 -6.32
C GLN A 154 -3.41 -19.06 -7.67
N LYS A 155 -2.97 -17.87 -8.09
CA LYS A 155 -2.23 -17.68 -9.35
C LYS A 155 -0.89 -18.39 -9.35
N SER A 156 -0.13 -18.26 -8.26
CA SER A 156 1.17 -18.92 -8.13
C SER A 156 1.04 -20.44 -8.15
N ARG A 157 -0.01 -20.99 -7.51
CA ARG A 157 -0.32 -22.42 -7.53
C ARG A 157 -0.67 -22.88 -8.95
N TRP A 158 -1.57 -22.18 -9.63
CA TRP A 158 -1.97 -22.47 -11.01
C TRP A 158 -0.76 -22.48 -11.96
N ILE A 159 0.14 -21.50 -11.85
CA ILE A 159 1.37 -21.47 -12.67
C ILE A 159 2.27 -22.69 -12.38
N ARG A 160 2.42 -23.09 -11.11
CA ARG A 160 3.20 -24.27 -10.75
C ARG A 160 2.58 -25.56 -11.28
N GLU A 161 1.27 -25.72 -11.14
CA GLU A 161 0.53 -26.89 -11.63
C GLU A 161 0.62 -27.01 -13.16
N LYS A 162 0.52 -25.88 -13.89
CA LYS A 162 0.77 -25.84 -15.35
C LYS A 162 2.18 -26.32 -15.71
N ARG A 163 3.21 -25.87 -14.98
CA ARG A 163 4.61 -26.31 -15.21
C ARG A 163 4.81 -27.80 -14.91
N ALA A 164 4.12 -28.31 -13.90
CA ALA A 164 4.12 -29.73 -13.55
C ALA A 164 3.22 -30.59 -14.47
N LYS A 165 2.62 -30.00 -15.52
CA LYS A 165 1.71 -30.66 -16.46
C LYS A 165 0.50 -31.32 -15.77
N VAL A 166 0.04 -30.74 -14.66
CA VAL A 166 -1.17 -31.19 -13.95
C VAL A 166 -2.44 -30.73 -14.69
N HIS A 167 -2.35 -29.65 -15.46
CA HIS A 167 -3.40 -29.15 -16.33
C HIS A 167 -2.83 -28.41 -17.53
N ASP A 168 -3.61 -28.30 -18.60
CA ASP A 168 -3.23 -27.62 -19.85
C ASP A 168 -3.99 -26.29 -20.08
N GLU A 169 -4.69 -25.78 -19.06
CA GLU A 169 -5.41 -24.50 -19.14
C GLU A 169 -4.50 -23.35 -19.60
N GLU A 170 -5.00 -22.54 -20.54
CA GLU A 170 -4.20 -21.46 -21.10
C GLU A 170 -4.13 -20.21 -20.23
N PHE A 171 -5.24 -19.88 -19.58
CA PHE A 171 -5.39 -18.73 -18.71
C PHE A 171 -6.23 -19.11 -17.48
N MET A 172 -6.06 -18.36 -16.41
CA MET A 172 -6.63 -18.68 -15.13
C MET A 172 -8.06 -18.12 -15.01
N THR A 173 -9.04 -18.99 -14.84
CA THR A 173 -10.46 -18.63 -14.71
C THR A 173 -11.13 -19.18 -13.45
N LYS A 174 -10.34 -19.78 -12.55
CA LYS A 174 -10.82 -20.48 -11.34
C LYS A 174 -10.63 -19.66 -10.07
N GLY A 175 -11.41 -19.99 -9.03
CA GLY A 175 -11.31 -19.34 -7.72
C GLY A 175 -11.69 -17.85 -7.81
N LEU A 176 -10.89 -16.97 -7.19
CA LEU A 176 -11.14 -15.53 -7.23
C LEU A 176 -11.08 -14.95 -8.65
N TRP A 177 -10.31 -15.58 -9.53
CA TRP A 177 -10.16 -15.19 -10.94
C TRP A 177 -11.41 -15.50 -11.80
N SER A 178 -12.36 -16.28 -11.26
CA SER A 178 -13.71 -16.46 -11.85
C SER A 178 -14.66 -15.31 -11.49
N ARG A 179 -14.37 -14.59 -10.40
CA ARG A 179 -15.25 -13.56 -9.84
C ARG A 179 -14.77 -12.15 -10.17
N SER A 180 -13.49 -11.97 -10.43
CA SER A 180 -12.86 -10.72 -10.88
C SER A 180 -11.69 -11.06 -11.81
N GLN A 181 -11.46 -10.26 -12.85
CA GLN A 181 -10.29 -10.43 -13.72
C GLN A 181 -8.99 -10.04 -13.01
N TYR A 182 -9.06 -9.13 -12.04
CA TYR A 182 -7.91 -8.62 -11.28
C TYR A 182 -8.19 -8.60 -9.76
N PRO A 183 -8.42 -9.78 -9.15
CA PRO A 183 -8.80 -9.86 -7.75
C PRO A 183 -7.69 -9.35 -6.82
N ASN A 184 -6.42 -9.55 -7.17
CA ASN A 184 -5.29 -9.03 -6.41
C ASN A 184 -5.28 -7.49 -6.37
N TYR A 185 -5.60 -6.81 -7.48
CA TYR A 185 -5.68 -5.35 -7.51
C TYR A 185 -6.86 -4.80 -6.71
N PHE A 186 -7.98 -5.52 -6.68
CA PHE A 186 -9.08 -5.17 -5.77
C PHE A 186 -8.65 -5.24 -4.30
N GLY A 187 -7.91 -6.29 -3.94
CA GLY A 187 -7.32 -6.44 -2.60
C GLY A 187 -6.38 -5.28 -2.24
N GLU A 188 -5.46 -4.94 -3.15
CA GLU A 188 -4.51 -3.83 -2.98
C GLU A 188 -5.22 -2.47 -2.82
N ILE A 189 -6.21 -2.16 -3.66
CA ILE A 189 -6.98 -0.90 -3.52
C ILE A 189 -7.75 -0.88 -2.19
N SER A 190 -8.34 -2.01 -1.81
CA SER A 190 -9.12 -2.13 -0.57
C SER A 190 -8.24 -1.92 0.67
N LEU A 191 -7.03 -2.47 0.68
CA LEU A 191 -6.15 -2.31 1.84
C LEU A 191 -5.60 -0.88 1.96
N TRP A 192 -5.25 -0.21 0.84
CA TRP A 192 -4.84 1.19 0.89
C TRP A 192 -6.00 2.11 1.28
N THR A 193 -7.22 1.76 0.88
CA THR A 193 -8.44 2.43 1.35
C THR A 193 -8.65 2.23 2.85
N GLY A 194 -8.34 1.06 3.38
CA GLY A 194 -8.36 0.78 4.81
C GLY A 194 -7.36 1.63 5.60
N ILE A 195 -6.11 1.72 5.13
CA ILE A 195 -5.08 2.60 5.72
C ILE A 195 -5.54 4.06 5.72
N ALA A 196 -6.05 4.56 4.58
CA ALA A 196 -6.57 5.92 4.46
C ALA A 196 -7.77 6.17 5.39
N THR A 197 -8.68 5.20 5.54
CA THR A 197 -9.86 5.28 6.40
C THR A 197 -9.46 5.39 7.88
N ALA A 198 -8.57 4.52 8.34
CA ALA A 198 -8.06 4.57 9.72
C ALA A 198 -7.31 5.88 9.99
N ALA A 199 -6.44 6.32 9.08
CA ALA A 199 -5.72 7.58 9.23
C ALA A 199 -6.70 8.77 9.28
N THR A 200 -7.62 8.88 8.31
CA THR A 200 -8.60 9.99 8.21
C THR A 200 -9.41 10.16 9.48
N GLY A 201 -9.92 9.07 10.07
CA GLY A 201 -10.74 9.15 11.28
C GLY A 201 -10.04 9.75 12.50
N ASN A 202 -8.70 9.71 12.51
CA ASN A 202 -7.86 10.35 13.52
C ASN A 202 -7.45 11.76 13.11
N LEU A 203 -7.06 11.92 11.85
CA LEU A 203 -6.62 13.21 11.33
C LEU A 203 -7.76 14.25 11.29
N LEU A 204 -9.03 13.82 11.21
CA LEU A 204 -10.21 14.69 11.28
C LEU A 204 -10.46 15.29 12.67
N THR A 205 -9.71 14.91 13.71
CA THR A 205 -9.92 15.45 15.05
C THR A 205 -9.25 16.83 15.21
N TYR A 206 -9.88 17.75 15.93
CA TYR A 206 -9.40 19.14 16.04
C TYR A 206 -7.93 19.26 16.51
N PRO A 207 -7.48 18.55 17.57
CA PRO A 207 -6.10 18.61 18.03
C PRO A 207 -5.11 18.16 16.94
N VAL A 208 -5.48 17.15 16.16
CA VAL A 208 -4.64 16.58 15.10
C VAL A 208 -4.60 17.47 13.86
N GLN A 209 -5.74 18.04 13.45
CA GLN A 209 -5.78 19.03 12.37
C GLN A 209 -4.87 20.22 12.66
N LYS A 210 -4.95 20.76 13.89
CA LYS A 210 -4.12 21.89 14.33
C LYS A 210 -2.64 21.52 14.33
N ALA A 211 -2.29 20.31 14.76
CA ALA A 211 -0.92 19.81 14.72
C ALA A 211 -0.35 19.70 13.29
N LEU A 212 -1.21 19.45 12.31
CA LEU A 212 -0.86 19.45 10.88
C LEU A 212 -0.94 20.84 10.21
N GLY A 213 -1.25 21.90 10.97
CA GLY A 213 -1.35 23.27 10.45
C GLY A 213 -2.67 23.58 9.72
N PHE A 214 -3.68 22.72 9.82
CA PHE A 214 -5.00 22.97 9.23
C PHE A 214 -5.91 23.76 10.16
N SER A 215 -6.78 24.60 9.59
CA SER A 215 -7.85 25.25 10.34
C SER A 215 -8.92 24.21 10.71
N GLY A 216 -9.30 24.11 11.99
CA GLY A 216 -10.26 23.10 12.46
C GLY A 216 -11.69 23.14 11.89
N GLY A 217 -11.94 24.07 10.96
CA GLY A 217 -13.19 24.23 10.23
C GLY A 217 -13.36 23.22 9.09
N LEU A 218 -14.42 23.42 8.29
CA LEU A 218 -14.76 22.52 7.19
C LEU A 218 -13.63 22.36 6.16
N ALA A 219 -12.95 23.46 5.81
CA ALA A 219 -11.85 23.44 4.85
C ALA A 219 -10.67 22.56 5.32
N GLY A 220 -10.29 22.61 6.61
CA GLY A 220 -9.23 21.75 7.13
C GLY A 220 -9.64 20.28 7.19
N ARG A 221 -10.89 20.00 7.56
CA ARG A 221 -11.45 18.63 7.52
C ARG A 221 -11.40 18.04 6.11
N LEU A 222 -11.82 18.80 5.10
CA LEU A 222 -11.77 18.38 3.71
C LEU A 222 -10.32 18.23 3.21
N GLY A 223 -9.43 19.16 3.58
CA GLY A 223 -8.01 19.10 3.21
C GLY A 223 -7.32 17.84 3.74
N VAL A 224 -7.56 17.49 5.01
CA VAL A 224 -6.99 16.29 5.64
C VAL A 224 -7.58 15.00 5.09
N ALA A 225 -8.89 14.97 4.81
CA ALA A 225 -9.53 13.83 4.15
C ALA A 225 -8.96 13.63 2.74
N ALA A 226 -8.85 14.71 1.95
CA ALA A 226 -8.23 14.67 0.63
C ALA A 226 -6.79 14.14 0.70
N LEU A 227 -5.98 14.65 1.64
CA LEU A 227 -4.60 14.19 1.85
C LEU A 227 -4.53 12.67 2.09
N SER A 228 -5.43 12.13 2.91
CA SER A 228 -5.44 10.70 3.21
C SER A 228 -5.86 9.84 2.03
N PHE A 229 -6.86 10.30 1.26
CA PHE A 229 -7.42 9.56 0.13
C PHE A 229 -6.66 9.72 -1.19
N ILE A 230 -5.68 10.63 -1.28
CA ILE A 230 -4.72 10.67 -2.40
C ILE A 230 -4.05 9.30 -2.59
N SER A 231 -3.68 8.62 -1.51
CA SER A 231 -3.01 7.30 -1.58
C SER A 231 -3.84 6.25 -2.32
N PRO A 232 -5.04 5.84 -1.86
CA PRO A 232 -5.83 4.84 -2.56
C PRO A 232 -6.29 5.31 -3.94
N ALA A 233 -6.55 6.60 -4.15
CA ALA A 233 -6.88 7.14 -5.47
C ALA A 233 -5.71 7.01 -6.45
N PHE A 234 -4.50 7.32 -6.00
CA PHE A 234 -3.28 7.19 -6.79
C PHE A 234 -2.99 5.72 -7.10
N VAL A 235 -3.02 4.83 -6.11
CA VAL A 235 -2.84 3.38 -6.32
C VAL A 235 -3.88 2.85 -7.32
N CYS A 236 -5.15 3.24 -7.16
CA CYS A 236 -6.22 2.86 -8.09
C CYS A 236 -5.92 3.36 -9.51
N PHE A 237 -5.55 4.63 -9.69
CA PHE A 237 -5.18 5.18 -10.99
C PHE A 237 -4.04 4.39 -11.65
N LEU A 238 -2.99 4.07 -10.89
CA LEU A 238 -1.83 3.36 -11.42
C LEU A 238 -2.17 1.94 -11.84
N LEU A 239 -2.94 1.24 -11.02
CA LEU A 239 -3.38 -0.12 -11.32
C LEU A 239 -4.35 -0.14 -12.50
N LEU A 240 -5.27 0.81 -12.61
CA LEU A 240 -6.28 0.79 -13.68
C LEU A 240 -5.81 1.41 -15.00
N LYS A 241 -4.85 2.34 -14.97
CA LYS A 241 -4.53 3.19 -16.13
C LYS A 241 -3.06 3.20 -16.54
N VAL A 242 -2.12 2.82 -15.68
CA VAL A 242 -0.67 2.96 -15.98
C VAL A 242 0.02 1.61 -16.08
N SER A 243 0.15 0.88 -14.98
CA SER A 243 1.03 -0.30 -14.90
C SER A 243 0.29 -1.62 -14.67
N GLY A 244 -0.85 -1.62 -13.97
CA GLY A 244 -1.50 -2.86 -13.53
C GLY A 244 -2.25 -3.58 -14.66
N ILE A 245 -3.48 -3.17 -14.88
CA ILE A 245 -4.42 -3.74 -15.84
C ILE A 245 -3.95 -3.54 -17.28
N PRO A 246 -3.58 -2.32 -17.74
CA PRO A 246 -3.29 -2.11 -19.16
C PRO A 246 -2.12 -2.96 -19.68
N LEU A 247 -1.04 -3.07 -18.89
CA LEU A 247 0.12 -3.89 -19.28
C LEU A 247 -0.24 -5.39 -19.29
N SER A 248 -1.08 -5.82 -18.35
CA SER A 248 -1.52 -7.22 -18.26
C SER A 248 -2.47 -7.56 -19.40
N GLU A 249 -3.51 -6.75 -19.64
CA GLU A 249 -4.46 -6.91 -20.74
C GLU A 249 -3.74 -6.92 -22.09
N ASN A 250 -2.85 -5.96 -22.36
CA ASN A 250 -2.12 -5.92 -23.62
C ASN A 250 -1.31 -7.21 -23.88
N LYS A 251 -0.74 -7.80 -22.82
CA LYS A 251 -0.02 -9.08 -22.93
C LYS A 251 -0.96 -10.25 -23.19
N TYR A 252 -2.08 -10.33 -22.47
CA TYR A 252 -3.04 -11.44 -22.60
C TYR A 252 -3.84 -11.34 -23.90
N ASP A 253 -4.27 -10.16 -24.30
CA ASP A 253 -5.02 -9.93 -25.54
C ASP A 253 -4.17 -10.23 -26.77
N LYS A 254 -2.87 -9.92 -26.76
CA LYS A 254 -1.95 -10.35 -27.84
C LYS A 254 -1.79 -11.86 -27.95
N ARG A 255 -1.95 -12.60 -26.84
CA ARG A 255 -1.71 -14.05 -26.80
C ARG A 255 -2.98 -14.88 -26.98
N TYR A 256 -4.10 -14.39 -26.48
CA TYR A 256 -5.36 -15.13 -26.36
C TYR A 256 -6.55 -14.38 -26.97
N GLY A 257 -6.34 -13.19 -27.54
CA GLY A 257 -7.39 -12.31 -28.05
C GLY A 257 -8.29 -12.96 -29.08
N ASP A 258 -7.77 -13.86 -29.92
CA ASP A 258 -8.55 -14.57 -30.95
C ASP A 258 -9.33 -15.77 -30.42
N ARG A 259 -9.12 -16.16 -29.15
CA ARG A 259 -9.82 -17.30 -28.57
C ARG A 259 -11.19 -16.92 -28.03
N LYS A 260 -12.22 -17.67 -28.44
CA LYS A 260 -13.60 -17.46 -28.02
C LYS A 260 -13.81 -17.62 -26.50
N ASP A 261 -13.18 -18.62 -25.89
CA ASP A 261 -13.28 -18.86 -24.44
C ASP A 261 -12.70 -17.71 -23.61
N TYR A 262 -11.60 -17.12 -24.05
CA TYR A 262 -11.00 -15.94 -23.42
C TYR A 262 -11.88 -14.70 -23.55
N GLN A 263 -12.44 -14.45 -24.73
CA GLN A 263 -13.37 -13.33 -24.95
C GLN A 263 -14.64 -13.47 -24.10
N ASP A 264 -15.21 -14.67 -24.04
CA ASP A 264 -16.40 -14.96 -23.23
C ASP A 264 -16.11 -14.78 -21.74
N TRP A 265 -14.95 -15.21 -21.25
CA TRP A 265 -14.52 -14.96 -19.87
C TRP A 265 -14.35 -13.46 -19.58
N LYS A 266 -13.72 -12.69 -20.48
CA LYS A 266 -13.59 -11.22 -20.30
C LYS A 266 -14.94 -10.51 -20.28
N ARG A 267 -15.91 -10.94 -21.11
CA ARG A 267 -17.25 -10.35 -21.16
C ARG A 267 -18.05 -10.65 -19.89
N THR A 268 -17.94 -11.86 -19.38
CA THR A 268 -18.75 -12.33 -18.26
C THR A 268 -18.12 -12.05 -16.91
N THR A 269 -16.82 -11.86 -16.80
CA THR A 269 -16.12 -11.61 -15.54
C THR A 269 -15.88 -10.11 -15.35
N PRO A 270 -16.27 -9.49 -14.22
CA PRO A 270 -16.04 -8.07 -13.99
C PRO A 270 -14.55 -7.80 -13.87
N LYS A 271 -14.15 -6.58 -14.26
CA LYS A 271 -12.74 -6.22 -14.31
C LYS A 271 -12.09 -6.14 -12.91
N LEU A 272 -12.76 -5.55 -11.93
CA LEU A 272 -12.16 -5.27 -10.61
C LEU A 272 -13.02 -5.77 -9.45
N VAL A 273 -14.23 -5.22 -9.28
CA VAL A 273 -15.12 -5.58 -8.17
C VAL A 273 -15.60 -7.02 -8.34
N PRO A 274 -15.32 -7.93 -7.39
CA PRO A 274 -15.72 -9.33 -7.50
C PRO A 274 -17.24 -9.49 -7.57
N LYS A 275 -17.73 -10.42 -8.41
CA LYS A 275 -19.14 -10.81 -8.37
C LYS A 275 -19.49 -11.41 -7.01
N VAL A 276 -20.57 -10.90 -6.42
CA VAL A 276 -21.14 -11.43 -5.19
C VAL A 276 -22.43 -12.13 -5.59
N PHE A 277 -22.40 -13.48 -5.49
CA PHE A 277 -23.40 -14.45 -5.94
C PHE A 277 -23.61 -14.51 -7.46
#